data_AF-F9MQ39-F1
#
_entry.id   AF-F9MQ39-F1
#
_cell.length_a   1.000
_cell.length_b   1.000
_cell.length_c   1.000
_cell.angle_alpha   90.00
_cell.angle_beta   90.00
_cell.angle_gamma   90.00
#
_symmetry.space_group_name_H-M   'P 1'
#
loop_
_entity.id
_entity.type
_entity.pdbx_description
1 polymer ?
#
loop_
_entity_poly.entity_id
_entity_poly.type
_entity_poly.pdbx_seq_one_letter_code
_entity_poly.pdbx_strand_id
1 'polypeptide(L)'
;MNTWLGVLKQTPLFVGMTDEEIHTLQQLMGVRMQSYQKGEFVFFAGDHMESIGIVLSGAAHIIQEDYWGNRNILAHLAPTQMFGEAFACQPDREATVSVIAIEPTKILFFCILSLYSVDSSMGALQMRVWKNLVTLLAQKNEILTKKIRYLSQRSL
;
A
#
# COMPACT_ATOMS: atom_id res chain seq x y z
N MET A 1 19.96 -0.70 13.67
CA MET A 1 19.85 -1.79 12.69
C MET A 1 18.40 -1.87 12.26
N ASN A 2 18.09 -1.56 10.99
CA ASN A 2 16.71 -1.44 10.51
C ASN A 2 16.06 -2.84 10.39
N THR A 3 15.34 -3.27 11.43
CA THR A 3 14.80 -4.64 11.56
C THR A 3 13.90 -5.07 10.40
N TRP A 4 13.38 -4.12 9.62
CA TRP A 4 12.42 -4.36 8.54
C TRP A 4 13.01 -4.26 7.13
N LEU A 5 14.31 -4.01 6.99
CA LEU A 5 14.94 -3.79 5.70
C LEU A 5 14.79 -5.00 4.76
N GLY A 6 14.85 -6.23 5.30
CA GLY A 6 14.61 -7.45 4.54
C GLY A 6 13.19 -7.57 3.98
N VAL A 7 12.18 -7.05 4.68
CA VAL A 7 10.79 -7.01 4.19
C VAL A 7 10.65 -5.96 3.09
N LEU A 8 11.20 -4.77 3.31
CA LEU A 8 11.12 -3.68 2.33
C LEU A 8 11.81 -4.02 1.01
N LYS A 9 12.96 -4.70 1.03
CA LYS A 9 13.64 -5.15 -0.21
C LYS A 9 12.81 -6.12 -1.05
N GLN A 10 11.86 -6.82 -0.44
CA GLN A 10 10.97 -7.75 -1.14
C GLN A 10 9.69 -7.06 -1.65
N THR A 11 9.40 -5.85 -1.18
CA THR A 11 8.27 -5.06 -1.65
C THR A 11 8.54 -4.52 -3.06
N PRO A 12 7.59 -4.64 -4.02
CA PRO A 12 7.78 -4.20 -5.41
C PRO A 12 8.27 -2.74 -5.57
N LEU A 13 7.90 -1.86 -4.64
CA LEU A 13 8.33 -0.46 -4.65
C LEU A 13 9.85 -0.27 -4.57
N PHE A 14 10.55 -1.14 -3.84
CA PHE A 14 11.99 -1.02 -3.57
C PHE A 14 12.84 -1.99 -4.42
N VAL A 15 12.25 -2.61 -5.45
CA VAL A 15 12.97 -3.51 -6.34
C VAL A 15 14.14 -2.80 -7.00
N GLY A 16 15.31 -3.43 -6.94
CA GLY A 16 16.56 -2.91 -7.51
C GLY A 16 17.17 -1.77 -6.72
N MET A 17 16.83 -1.59 -5.44
CA MET A 17 17.44 -0.58 -4.57
C MET A 17 18.43 -1.20 -3.56
N THR A 18 19.49 -0.44 -3.25
CA THR A 18 20.44 -0.80 -2.19
C THR A 18 19.87 -0.49 -0.81
N ASP A 19 20.52 -1.00 0.22
CA ASP A 19 20.11 -0.80 1.61
C ASP A 19 20.19 0.68 2.01
N GLU A 20 21.22 1.39 1.51
CA GLU A 20 21.43 2.83 1.70
C GLU A 20 20.37 3.66 0.96
N GLU A 21 20.03 3.28 -0.27
CA GLU A 21 18.98 3.92 -1.06
C GLU A 21 17.61 3.80 -0.35
N ILE A 22 17.28 2.61 0.17
CA ILE A 22 16.04 2.39 0.93
C ILE A 22 16.06 3.23 2.22
N HIS A 23 17.18 3.27 2.94
CA HIS A 23 17.29 4.09 4.14
C HIS A 23 17.08 5.58 3.86
N THR A 24 17.65 6.08 2.77
CA THR A 24 17.48 7.46 2.31
C THR A 24 16.02 7.76 2.00
N LEU A 25 15.34 6.86 1.27
CA LEU A 25 13.92 7.00 0.96
C LEU A 25 13.03 6.99 2.21
N GLN A 26 13.37 6.19 3.22
CA GLN A 26 12.63 6.21 4.48
C GLN A 26 12.64 7.59 5.14
N GLN A 27 13.77 8.29 5.09
CA GLN A 27 13.89 9.65 5.63
C GLN A 27 13.09 10.65 4.78
N LEU A 28 13.17 10.57 3.46
CA LEU A 28 12.46 11.47 2.53
C LEU A 28 10.94 11.31 2.56
N MET A 29 10.45 10.08 2.78
CA MET A 29 9.00 9.80 2.76
C MET A 29 8.31 9.97 4.12
N GLY A 30 9.06 10.36 5.16
CA GLY A 30 8.51 10.53 6.51
C GLY A 30 7.86 9.26 7.04
N VAL A 31 8.56 8.13 6.98
CA VAL A 31 7.97 6.83 7.33
C VAL A 31 7.51 6.80 8.80
N ARG A 32 6.28 6.32 9.03
CA ARG A 32 5.74 6.03 10.36
C ARG A 32 5.41 4.55 10.48
N MET A 33 5.75 3.93 11.61
CA MET A 33 5.39 2.54 11.88
C MET A 33 4.32 2.48 12.95
N GLN A 34 3.28 1.67 12.73
CA GLN A 34 2.21 1.48 13.68
C GLN A 34 1.90 0.00 13.86
N SER A 35 1.55 -0.38 15.08
CA SER A 35 1.17 -1.76 15.42
C SER A 35 -0.32 -1.80 15.71
N TYR A 36 -0.94 -2.91 15.34
CA TYR A 36 -2.37 -3.16 15.47
C TYR A 36 -2.58 -4.54 16.07
N GLN A 37 -3.55 -4.66 16.96
CA GLN A 37 -4.06 -5.92 17.48
C GLN A 37 -5.07 -6.53 16.51
N LYS A 38 -5.33 -7.83 16.67
CA LYS A 38 -6.39 -8.50 15.93
C LYS A 38 -7.73 -7.79 16.14
N GLY A 39 -8.41 -7.48 15.04
CA GLY A 39 -9.70 -6.81 15.02
C GLY A 39 -9.62 -5.28 15.00
N GLU A 40 -8.43 -4.69 15.17
CA GLU A 40 -8.27 -3.25 15.07
C GLU A 40 -8.32 -2.79 13.61
N PHE A 41 -9.02 -1.69 13.39
CA PHE A 41 -9.04 -1.03 12.10
C PHE A 41 -7.78 -0.20 11.92
N VAL A 42 -7.19 -0.36 10.74
CA VAL A 42 -6.04 0.39 10.26
C VAL A 42 -6.50 1.73 9.68
N PHE A 43 -7.62 1.71 8.95
CA PHE A 43 -8.40 2.87 8.52
C PHE A 43 -9.81 2.41 8.11
N PHE A 44 -10.73 3.36 8.04
CA PHE A 44 -12.12 3.14 7.67
C PHE A 44 -12.42 3.69 6.26
N ALA A 45 -13.44 3.12 5.61
CA ALA A 45 -14.08 3.78 4.49
C ALA A 45 -14.61 5.16 4.93
N GLY A 46 -14.41 6.18 4.10
CA GLY A 46 -14.64 7.59 4.42
C GLY A 46 -13.41 8.34 4.93
N ASP A 47 -12.35 7.64 5.37
CA ASP A 47 -11.13 8.31 5.81
C ASP A 47 -10.37 8.91 4.62
N HIS A 48 -9.82 10.12 4.81
CA HIS A 48 -8.82 10.66 3.89
C HIS A 48 -7.49 9.92 4.08
N MET A 49 -7.06 9.24 3.02
CA MET A 49 -5.85 8.43 3.06
C MET A 49 -4.73 9.12 2.28
N GLU A 50 -3.84 9.81 2.97
CA GLU A 50 -2.68 10.50 2.37
C GLU A 50 -1.40 9.65 2.34
N SER A 51 -1.45 8.45 2.93
CA SER A 51 -0.29 7.57 3.08
C SER A 51 -0.54 6.20 2.50
N ILE A 52 0.48 5.62 1.87
CA ILE A 52 0.51 4.22 1.45
C ILE A 52 0.98 3.37 2.62
N GLY A 53 0.38 2.20 2.81
CA GLY A 53 0.78 1.22 3.83
C GLY A 53 1.51 0.02 3.24
N ILE A 54 2.53 -0.47 3.94
CA ILE A 54 3.20 -1.76 3.71
C ILE A 54 3.08 -2.61 4.96
N VAL A 55 2.57 -3.83 4.82
CA VAL A 55 2.56 -4.80 5.92
C VAL A 55 3.99 -5.29 6.17
N LEU A 56 4.49 -5.07 7.39
CA LEU A 56 5.82 -5.50 7.83
C LEU A 56 5.81 -6.90 8.45
N SER A 57 4.78 -7.18 9.24
CA SER A 57 4.54 -8.47 9.90
C SER A 57 3.04 -8.63 10.19
N GLY A 58 2.58 -9.86 10.34
CA GLY A 58 1.18 -10.16 10.57
C GLY A 58 0.37 -10.16 9.27
N ALA A 59 -0.93 -9.91 9.38
CA ALA A 59 -1.84 -9.87 8.24
C ALA A 59 -3.03 -8.92 8.47
N ALA A 60 -3.59 -8.43 7.38
CA ALA A 60 -4.78 -7.58 7.36
C ALA A 60 -5.71 -7.94 6.19
N HIS A 61 -6.98 -7.56 6.28
CA HIS A 61 -7.93 -7.66 5.18
C HIS A 61 -8.36 -6.28 4.72
N ILE A 62 -8.45 -6.09 3.41
CA ILE A 62 -9.24 -5.02 2.80
C ILE A 62 -10.68 -5.51 2.76
N ILE A 63 -11.58 -4.79 3.43
CA ILE A 63 -12.99 -5.12 3.50
C ILE A 63 -13.85 -3.98 2.96
N GLN A 64 -15.00 -4.36 2.41
CA GLN A 64 -16.07 -3.43 2.08
C GLN A 64 -17.30 -3.84 2.87
N GLU A 65 -17.88 -2.88 3.58
CA GLU A 65 -19.17 -3.06 4.25
C GLU A 65 -20.28 -2.67 3.28
N ASP A 66 -21.30 -3.52 3.16
CA ASP A 66 -22.53 -3.17 2.44
C ASP A 66 -23.54 -2.48 3.40
N TYR A 67 -24.61 -1.92 2.83
CA TYR A 67 -25.66 -1.22 3.58
C TYR A 67 -26.36 -2.10 4.64
N TRP A 68 -26.22 -3.43 4.56
CA TRP A 68 -26.79 -4.39 5.50
C TRP A 68 -25.79 -4.84 6.56
N GLY A 69 -24.57 -4.30 6.56
CA GLY A 69 -23.51 -4.64 7.52
C GLY A 69 -22.73 -5.91 7.16
N ASN A 70 -22.94 -6.50 5.97
CA ASN A 70 -22.12 -7.62 5.54
C ASN A 70 -20.74 -7.13 5.13
N ARG A 71 -19.71 -7.85 5.59
CA ARG A 71 -18.32 -7.57 5.27
C ARG A 71 -17.86 -8.46 4.14
N ASN A 72 -17.65 -7.87 2.97
CA ASN A 72 -17.00 -8.53 1.86
C ASN A 72 -15.49 -8.34 1.95
N ILE A 73 -14.75 -9.46 1.99
CA ILE A 73 -13.28 -9.45 1.94
C ILE A 73 -12.86 -9.27 0.48
N LEU A 74 -12.24 -8.14 0.17
CA LEU A 74 -11.78 -7.82 -1.17
C LEU A 74 -10.36 -8.31 -1.44
N ALA A 75 -9.50 -8.25 -0.41
CA ALA A 75 -8.12 -8.70 -0.51
C ALA A 75 -7.56 -9.10 0.85
N HIS A 76 -6.63 -10.05 0.83
CA HIS A 76 -5.77 -10.39 1.95
C HIS A 76 -4.41 -9.70 1.79
N LEU A 77 -3.92 -9.11 2.87
CA LEU A 77 -2.65 -8.39 2.96
C LEU A 77 -1.70 -9.15 3.89
N ALA A 78 -0.59 -9.61 3.33
CA ALA A 78 0.51 -10.30 3.99
C ALA A 78 1.78 -9.43 3.99
N PRO A 79 2.85 -9.80 4.72
CA PRO A 79 4.10 -9.04 4.72
C PRO A 79 4.61 -8.78 3.31
N THR A 80 5.25 -7.63 3.09
CA THR A 80 5.70 -7.07 1.79
C THR A 80 4.59 -6.47 0.92
N GLN A 81 3.31 -6.73 1.21
CA GLN A 81 2.21 -6.20 0.38
C GLN A 81 1.86 -4.76 0.71
N MET A 82 1.55 -4.02 -0.35
CA MET A 82 1.15 -2.60 -0.31
C MET A 82 -0.37 -2.43 -0.47
N PHE A 83 -0.90 -1.46 0.25
CA PHE A 83 -2.30 -1.02 0.15
C PHE A 83 -2.43 0.50 0.29
N GLY A 84 -3.60 1.01 -0.09
CA GLY A 84 -3.92 2.43 0.01
C GLY A 84 -3.42 3.29 -1.14
N GLU A 85 -2.64 2.73 -2.06
CA GLU A 85 -2.07 3.48 -3.20
C GLU A 85 -3.11 4.12 -4.12
N ALA A 86 -4.30 3.52 -4.24
CA ALA A 86 -5.38 4.06 -5.04
C ALA A 86 -5.93 5.39 -4.48
N PHE A 87 -5.85 5.57 -3.15
CA PHE A 87 -6.35 6.74 -2.44
C PHE A 87 -5.22 7.73 -2.13
N ALA A 88 -4.05 7.27 -1.67
CA ALA A 88 -2.90 8.11 -1.34
C ALA A 88 -2.32 8.88 -2.54
N CYS A 89 -2.52 8.39 -3.76
CA CYS A 89 -2.16 9.12 -4.98
C CYS A 89 -3.22 10.15 -5.42
N GLN A 90 -4.33 10.27 -4.70
CA GLN A 90 -5.48 11.14 -5.00
C GLN A 90 -5.91 11.88 -3.71
N PRO A 91 -5.29 13.02 -3.37
CA PRO A 91 -5.48 13.68 -2.08
C PRO A 91 -6.94 14.06 -1.76
N ASP A 92 -7.74 14.33 -2.80
CA ASP A 92 -9.14 14.73 -2.64
C ASP A 92 -10.13 13.54 -2.59
N ARG A 93 -9.65 12.31 -2.40
CA ARG A 93 -10.51 11.12 -2.32
C ARG A 93 -10.47 10.43 -0.97
N GLU A 94 -11.66 10.14 -0.48
CA GLU A 94 -11.88 9.27 0.66
C GLU A 94 -11.71 7.80 0.28
N ALA A 95 -11.28 6.98 1.24
CA ALA A 95 -11.21 5.55 1.09
C ALA A 95 -12.63 4.97 0.88
N THR A 96 -12.79 4.06 -0.08
CA THR A 96 -14.07 3.35 -0.31
C THR A 96 -14.13 1.98 0.36
N VAL A 97 -13.08 1.63 1.10
CA VAL A 97 -12.86 0.34 1.75
C VAL A 97 -12.22 0.59 3.11
N SER A 98 -12.40 -0.34 4.03
CA SER A 98 -11.72 -0.35 5.32
C SER A 98 -10.59 -1.38 5.32
N VAL A 99 -9.60 -1.23 6.20
CA VAL A 99 -8.59 -2.25 6.45
C VAL A 99 -8.61 -2.65 7.91
N ILE A 100 -8.66 -3.96 8.17
CA ILE A 100 -8.72 -4.54 9.50
C ILE A 100 -7.57 -5.53 9.70
N ALA A 101 -6.86 -5.43 10.81
CA ALA A 101 -5.86 -6.41 11.20
C ALA A 101 -6.55 -7.72 11.61
N ILE A 102 -6.10 -8.86 11.08
CA ILE A 102 -6.70 -10.18 11.39
C ILE A 102 -5.86 -10.99 12.40
N GLU A 103 -4.68 -10.49 12.72
CA GLU A 103 -3.73 -10.95 13.73
C GLU A 103 -2.89 -9.74 14.19
N PRO A 104 -1.98 -9.88 15.19
CA PRO A 104 -1.06 -8.79 15.54
C PRO A 104 -0.22 -8.37 14.34
N THR A 105 -0.41 -7.13 13.89
CA THR A 105 0.09 -6.65 12.59
C THR A 105 0.87 -5.37 12.76
N LYS A 106 2.01 -5.26 12.07
CA LYS A 106 2.81 -4.03 12.01
C LYS A 106 2.84 -3.50 10.59
N ILE A 107 2.60 -2.21 10.45
CA ILE A 107 2.47 -1.54 9.16
C ILE A 107 3.40 -0.33 9.12
N LEU A 108 4.13 -0.17 8.03
CA LEU A 108 4.85 1.04 7.70
C LEU A 108 4.00 1.89 6.77
N PHE A 109 3.78 3.14 7.14
CA PHE A 109 3.11 4.13 6.33
C PHE A 109 4.09 5.18 5.83
N PHE A 110 3.84 5.69 4.65
CA PHE A 110 4.66 6.74 4.04
C PHE A 110 3.84 7.55 3.04
N CYS A 111 4.18 8.83 2.89
CA CYS A 111 3.55 9.70 1.90
C CYS A 111 4.37 9.67 0.61
N ILE A 112 3.84 9.09 -0.45
CA ILE A 112 4.56 9.04 -1.74
C ILE A 112 4.69 10.42 -2.37
N LEU A 113 3.73 11.32 -2.11
CA LEU A 113 3.70 12.66 -2.68
C LEU A 113 4.83 13.55 -2.11
N SER A 114 5.45 13.19 -0.99
CA SER A 114 6.64 13.91 -0.50
C SER A 114 7.85 13.77 -1.45
N LEU A 115 7.84 12.77 -2.35
CA LEU A 115 8.86 12.61 -3.39
C LEU A 115 8.67 13.53 -4.61
N TYR A 116 7.67 14.41 -4.63
CA TYR A 116 7.48 15.37 -5.71
C TYR A 116 8.52 16.50 -5.73
N SER A 117 9.14 16.81 -4.59
CA SER A 117 10.19 17.83 -4.56
C SER A 117 11.40 17.31 -5.35
N VAL A 118 11.64 17.91 -6.52
CA VAL A 118 12.78 17.60 -7.37
C VAL A 118 14.04 18.14 -6.69
N ASP A 119 14.69 17.30 -5.92
CA ASP A 119 16.09 17.50 -5.56
C ASP A 119 16.93 16.94 -6.71
N SER A 120 17.69 17.82 -7.37
CA SER A 120 18.54 17.45 -8.51
C SER A 120 19.56 16.38 -8.16
N SER A 121 19.92 16.23 -6.88
CA SER A 121 20.84 15.20 -6.39
C SER A 121 20.21 13.81 -6.22
N MET A 122 18.88 13.72 -6.06
CA MET A 122 18.15 12.48 -5.75
C MET A 122 17.22 12.01 -6.88
N GLY A 123 17.24 12.69 -8.03
CA GLY A 123 16.30 12.45 -9.13
C GLY A 123 16.29 11.00 -9.66
N ALA A 124 17.45 10.33 -9.72
CA ALA A 124 17.51 8.94 -10.19
C ALA A 124 16.83 7.97 -9.22
N LEU A 125 16.96 8.20 -7.92
CA LEU A 125 16.34 7.37 -6.87
C LEU A 125 14.82 7.59 -6.85
N GLN A 126 14.38 8.85 -6.86
CA GLN A 126 12.96 9.21 -6.94
C GLN A 126 12.31 8.64 -8.21
N MET A 127 12.98 8.74 -9.37
CA MET A 127 12.48 8.20 -10.63
C MET A 127 12.33 6.67 -10.59
N ARG A 128 13.24 5.96 -9.91
CA ARG A 128 13.12 4.50 -9.72
C ARG A 128 11.90 4.15 -8.88
N VAL A 129 11.63 4.89 -7.80
CA VAL A 129 10.42 4.70 -6.98
C VAL A 129 9.16 4.90 -7.83
N TRP A 130 9.09 6.00 -8.59
CA TRP A 130 7.95 6.28 -9.47
C TRP A 130 7.74 5.22 -10.54
N LYS A 131 8.83 4.77 -11.19
CA LYS A 131 8.78 3.66 -12.15
C LYS A 131 8.23 2.38 -11.52
N ASN A 132 8.70 2.03 -10.31
CA ASN A 132 8.26 0.84 -9.60
C ASN A 132 6.79 0.94 -9.21
N LEU A 133 6.34 2.12 -8.74
CA LEU A 133 4.94 2.37 -8.41
C LEU A 133 4.01 2.27 -9.63
N VAL A 134 4.39 2.90 -10.76
CA VAL A 134 3.61 2.80 -12.01
C VAL A 134 3.50 1.36 -12.47
N THR A 135 4.61 0.61 -12.40
CA THR A 135 4.63 -0.82 -12.75
C THR A 135 3.67 -1.62 -11.86
N LEU A 136 3.69 -1.38 -10.54
CA LEU A 136 2.80 -2.02 -9.58
C LEU A 136 1.32 -1.71 -9.87
N LEU A 137 1.00 -0.44 -10.12
CA LEU A 137 -0.37 -0.01 -10.45
C LEU A 137 -0.87 -0.63 -11.75
N ALA A 138 -0.01 -0.72 -12.77
CA ALA A 138 -0.33 -1.38 -14.04
C ALA A 138 -0.65 -2.87 -13.84
N GLN A 139 0.15 -3.59 -13.03
CA GLN A 139 -0.10 -5.00 -12.69
C GLN A 139 -1.42 -5.18 -11.94
N LYS A 140 -1.71 -4.32 -10.94
CA LYS A 140 -2.99 -4.35 -10.21
C LYS A 140 -4.17 -4.10 -11.16
N ASN A 141 -4.05 -3.16 -12.09
CA ASN A 141 -5.07 -2.87 -13.11
C ASN A 141 -5.30 -4.08 -14.04
N GLU A 142 -4.25 -4.73 -14.51
CA GLU A 142 -4.36 -5.92 -15.36
C GLU A 142 -5.14 -7.05 -14.65
N ILE A 143 -4.83 -7.30 -13.37
CA ILE A 143 -5.53 -8.29 -12.54
C ILE A 143 -7.01 -7.93 -12.38
N LEU A 144 -7.31 -6.66 -12.09
CA LEU A 144 -8.69 -6.17 -11.97
C LEU A 144 -9.47 -6.35 -13.27
N THR A 145 -8.88 -5.97 -14.41
CA THR A 145 -9.49 -6.12 -15.73
C THR A 145 -9.77 -7.58 -16.07
N LYS A 146 -8.84 -8.50 -15.73
CA LYS A 146 -9.06 -9.95 -15.87
C LYS A 146 -10.24 -10.42 -15.02
N LYS A 147 -10.33 -10.01 -13.75
CA LYS A 147 -11.43 -10.38 -12.85
C LYS A 147 -12.79 -9.90 -13.39
N ILE A 148 -12.87 -8.66 -13.86
CA ILE A 148 -14.10 -8.10 -14.46
C ILE A 148 -14.53 -8.95 -15.66
N ARG A 149 -13.61 -9.30 -16.55
CA ARG A 149 -13.90 -10.13 -17.73
C ARG A 149 -14.47 -11.51 -17.36
N TYR A 150 -13.91 -12.18 -16.35
CA TYR A 150 -14.43 -13.47 -15.90
C TYR A 150 -15.83 -13.36 -15.28
N LEU A 151 -16.11 -12.28 -14.56
CA LEU A 151 -17.42 -12.04 -13.97
C LEU A 151 -18.47 -11.69 -15.04
N SER A 152 -18.11 -10.89 -16.05
CA SER A 152 -19.03 -10.51 -17.13
C SER A 152 -19.35 -11.65 -18.09
N GLN A 153 -18.46 -12.65 -18.22
CA GLN A 153 -18.69 -13.83 -19.07
C GLN A 153 -19.63 -14.86 -18.45
N ARG A 154 -19.82 -14.84 -17.12
CA ARG A 154 -20.76 -15.74 -16.43
C ARG A 154 -22.22 -15.29 -16.53
N SER A 155 -22.47 -14.08 -17.01
CA SER A 155 -23.82 -13.49 -17.12
C SER A 155 -24.47 -13.70 -18.50
N LEU A 156 -23.94 -14.60 -19.35
CA LEU A 156 -24.46 -14.95 -20.67
C LEU A 156 -24.89 -16.42 -20.71
#